data_AF-O29335-F1
#
_entry.id   AF-O29335-F1
#
_cell.length_a   1.000
_cell.length_b   1.000
_cell.length_c   1.000
_cell.angle_alpha   90.00
_cell.angle_beta   90.00
_cell.angle_gamma   90.00
#
_symmetry.space_group_name_H-M   'P 1'
#
loop_
_entity.id
_entity.type
_entity.pdbx_description
1 polymer ?
#
loop_
_entity_poly.entity_id
_entity_poly.type
_entity_poly.pdbx_seq_one_letter_code
_entity_poly.pdbx_strand_id
1 'polypeptide(L)'
;MLLAKHPVISVNGNTAVLVPEETRKLAELVNAKVEINVFHHSPERVEKIKRYLEKHGIEVLAAGDAVLEGLESARRIVDSRGILIADVVLVPLEDGDRCEILKRHGKKVIAIDLNPLSRTARMADITIVDNIIRAFPKMVEMAEEMRKWERERLKEVVENYDNSKVLAEAVEGIIQYLQKVKGELLSP
;
A
#
# COMPACT_ATOMS: atom_id res chain seq x y z
N MET A 1 0.48 -8.69 6.58
CA MET A 1 -0.94 -8.34 6.82
C MET A 1 -1.71 -9.45 7.54
N LEU A 2 -1.61 -10.72 7.14
CA LEU A 2 -2.31 -11.85 7.82
C LEU A 2 -2.01 -11.99 9.33
N LEU A 3 -0.88 -11.47 9.81
CA LEU A 3 -0.51 -11.44 11.24
C LEU A 3 -0.99 -10.20 12.01
N ALA A 4 -1.48 -9.18 11.30
CA ALA A 4 -1.86 -7.88 11.86
C ALA A 4 -3.13 -7.97 12.70
N LYS A 5 -3.26 -7.10 13.69
CA LYS A 5 -4.46 -6.97 14.52
C LYS A 5 -5.50 -6.07 13.88
N HIS A 6 -5.06 -4.96 13.28
CA HIS A 6 -5.88 -3.94 12.65
C HIS A 6 -5.28 -3.54 11.30
N PRO A 7 -5.24 -4.45 10.30
CA PRO A 7 -4.73 -4.10 8.98
C PRO A 7 -5.69 -3.12 8.27
N VAL A 8 -5.13 -2.14 7.58
CA VAL A 8 -5.89 -1.17 6.77
C VAL A 8 -5.31 -1.07 5.37
N ILE A 9 -6.19 -1.03 4.37
CA ILE A 9 -5.84 -0.70 2.98
C ILE A 9 -6.27 0.74 2.73
N SER A 10 -5.29 1.63 2.54
CA SER A 10 -5.51 3.04 2.16
C SER A 10 -5.81 3.10 0.66
N VAL A 11 -6.94 3.71 0.29
CA VAL A 11 -7.40 3.79 -1.10
C VAL A 11 -7.51 5.25 -1.53
N ASN A 12 -6.71 5.61 -2.52
CA ASN A 12 -6.84 6.87 -3.26
C ASN A 12 -7.64 6.68 -4.55
N GLY A 13 -7.84 7.75 -5.32
CA GLY A 13 -8.59 7.69 -6.57
C GLY A 13 -7.99 6.74 -7.61
N ASN A 14 -6.66 6.57 -7.66
CA ASN A 14 -6.01 5.66 -8.59
C ASN A 14 -6.28 4.21 -8.20
N THR A 15 -6.09 3.88 -6.92
CA THR A 15 -6.35 2.53 -6.38
C THR A 15 -7.82 2.14 -6.57
N ALA A 16 -8.73 3.08 -6.30
CA ALA A 16 -10.16 2.85 -6.44
C ALA A 16 -10.57 2.47 -7.86
N VAL A 17 -9.96 3.08 -8.89
CA VAL A 17 -10.32 2.85 -10.29
C VAL A 17 -9.56 1.68 -10.91
N LEU A 18 -8.28 1.50 -10.55
CA LEU A 18 -7.43 0.53 -11.22
C LEU A 18 -7.63 -0.91 -10.72
N VAL A 19 -7.92 -1.09 -9.42
CA VAL A 19 -7.98 -2.41 -8.77
C VAL A 19 -9.12 -2.54 -7.74
N PRO A 20 -10.37 -2.12 -8.03
CA PRO A 20 -11.45 -2.16 -7.04
C PRO A 20 -11.76 -3.59 -6.58
N GLU A 21 -11.89 -4.54 -7.51
CA GLU A 21 -12.24 -5.93 -7.18
C GLU A 21 -11.16 -6.63 -6.36
N GLU A 22 -9.89 -6.43 -6.72
CA GLU A 22 -8.77 -6.98 -5.97
C GLU A 22 -8.62 -6.32 -4.60
N THR A 23 -8.92 -5.03 -4.49
CA THR A 23 -8.96 -4.33 -3.20
C THR A 23 -9.99 -4.98 -2.28
N ARG A 24 -11.20 -5.25 -2.79
CA ARG A 24 -12.25 -5.96 -2.04
C ARG A 24 -11.78 -7.34 -1.59
N LYS A 25 -11.33 -8.17 -2.53
CA LYS A 25 -10.87 -9.54 -2.25
C LYS A 25 -9.73 -9.56 -1.24
N LEU A 26 -8.73 -8.69 -1.41
CA LEU A 26 -7.60 -8.61 -0.49
C LEU A 26 -8.05 -8.18 0.90
N ALA A 27 -8.93 -7.17 1.00
CA ALA A 27 -9.48 -6.72 2.27
C ALA A 27 -10.21 -7.84 3.02
N GLU A 28 -11.05 -8.60 2.32
CA GLU A 28 -11.76 -9.77 2.88
C GLU A 28 -10.77 -10.86 3.36
N LEU A 29 -9.77 -11.20 2.54
CA LEU A 29 -8.82 -12.27 2.83
C LEU A 29 -7.91 -11.98 4.02
N VAL A 30 -7.49 -10.72 4.19
CA VAL A 30 -6.60 -10.31 5.28
C VAL A 30 -7.34 -9.62 6.43
N ASN A 31 -8.68 -9.64 6.39
CA ASN A 31 -9.56 -8.98 7.36
C ASN A 31 -9.19 -7.50 7.59
N ALA A 32 -8.89 -6.78 6.52
CA ALA A 32 -8.53 -5.36 6.56
C ALA A 32 -9.75 -4.45 6.37
N LYS A 33 -9.72 -3.30 7.04
CA LYS A 33 -10.60 -2.19 6.69
C LYS A 33 -10.06 -1.45 5.48
N VAL A 34 -10.96 -0.88 4.68
CA VAL A 34 -10.62 -0.02 3.55
C VAL A 34 -10.89 1.42 3.95
N GLU A 35 -9.89 2.29 3.88
CA GLU A 35 -10.03 3.71 4.21
C GLU A 35 -9.71 4.59 3.00
N ILE A 36 -10.61 5.53 2.70
CA ILE A 36 -10.38 6.49 1.63
C ILE A 36 -9.36 7.52 2.09
N ASN A 37 -8.30 7.65 1.32
CA ASN A 37 -7.31 8.70 1.47
C ASN A 37 -7.25 9.57 0.21
N VAL A 38 -7.43 10.88 0.37
CA VAL A 38 -7.23 11.85 -0.70
C VAL A 38 -6.21 12.91 -0.31
N PHE A 39 -5.23 13.11 -1.18
CA PHE A 39 -4.17 14.10 -1.00
C PHE A 39 -4.71 15.53 -0.86
N HIS A 40 -5.72 15.88 -1.65
CA HIS A 40 -6.51 17.10 -1.51
C HIS A 40 -7.86 16.73 -0.93
N HIS A 41 -8.11 17.12 0.31
CA HIS A 41 -9.35 16.82 1.02
C HIS A 41 -10.51 17.63 0.44
N SER A 42 -11.10 17.10 -0.63
CA SER A 42 -12.36 17.57 -1.20
C SER A 42 -13.45 16.59 -0.76
N PRO A 43 -14.45 17.03 0.03
CA PRO A 43 -15.58 16.20 0.42
C PRO A 43 -16.29 15.58 -0.79
N GLU A 44 -16.40 16.33 -1.90
CA GLU A 44 -16.98 15.84 -3.15
C GLU A 44 -16.16 14.69 -3.75
N ARG A 45 -14.82 14.78 -3.71
CA ARG A 45 -13.94 13.72 -4.21
C ARG A 45 -14.04 12.47 -3.34
N VAL A 46 -14.06 12.63 -2.01
CA VAL A 46 -14.23 11.52 -1.06
C VAL A 46 -15.55 10.81 -1.33
N GLU A 47 -16.65 11.56 -1.47
CA GLU A 47 -17.97 11.00 -1.73
C GLU A 47 -18.04 10.29 -3.10
N LYS A 48 -17.41 10.83 -4.14
CA LYS A 48 -17.32 10.17 -5.45
C LYS A 48 -16.58 8.84 -5.38
N ILE A 49 -15.42 8.82 -4.70
CA ILE A 49 -14.64 7.59 -4.52
C ILE A 49 -15.43 6.58 -3.68
N LYS A 50 -16.06 7.03 -2.59
CA LYS A 50 -16.91 6.21 -1.72
C LYS A 50 -18.02 5.52 -2.51
N ARG A 51 -18.84 6.28 -3.23
CA ARG A 51 -19.91 5.72 -4.07
C ARG A 51 -19.39 4.76 -5.13
N TYR A 52 -18.21 5.02 -5.69
CA TYR A 52 -17.61 4.13 -6.68
C TYR A 52 -17.20 2.79 -6.05
N LEU A 53 -16.55 2.82 -4.89
CA LEU A 53 -16.12 1.62 -4.16
C LEU A 53 -17.31 0.82 -3.62
N GLU A 54 -18.33 1.50 -3.10
CA GLU A 54 -19.58 0.85 -2.63
C GLU A 54 -20.31 0.11 -3.75
N LYS A 55 -20.28 0.63 -4.99
CA LYS A 55 -20.81 -0.09 -6.18
C LYS A 55 -20.05 -1.38 -6.49
N HIS A 56 -18.80 -1.50 -6.06
CA HIS A 56 -18.00 -2.72 -6.14
C HIS A 56 -18.11 -3.58 -4.88
N GLY A 57 -19.05 -3.27 -3.98
CA GLY A 57 -19.29 -4.06 -2.76
C GLY A 57 -18.27 -3.83 -1.64
N ILE A 58 -17.54 -2.71 -1.66
CA ILE A 58 -16.51 -2.40 -0.66
C ILE A 58 -17.11 -1.49 0.41
N GLU A 59 -17.10 -1.94 1.66
CA GLU A 59 -17.38 -1.08 2.81
C GLU A 59 -16.14 -0.19 3.07
N VAL A 60 -16.34 1.13 3.05
CA VAL A 60 -15.24 2.09 3.17
C VAL A 60 -15.38 3.01 4.38
N LEU A 61 -14.26 3.25 5.03
CA LEU A 61 -14.09 4.28 6.05
C LEU A 61 -13.73 5.61 5.38
N ALA A 62 -14.43 6.66 5.79
CA ALA A 62 -14.31 7.99 5.20
C ALA A 62 -14.80 9.09 6.15
N ALA A 63 -14.86 8.82 7.47
CA ALA A 63 -15.39 9.80 8.43
C ALA A 63 -14.47 11.02 8.57
N GLY A 64 -13.14 10.80 8.50
CA GLY A 64 -12.16 11.88 8.65
C GLY A 64 -12.26 12.58 10.00
N ASP A 65 -12.59 11.83 11.05
CA ASP A 65 -12.90 12.30 12.40
C ASP A 65 -11.69 12.29 13.34
N ALA A 66 -10.52 11.87 12.84
CA ALA A 66 -9.28 11.81 13.60
C ALA A 66 -8.10 12.44 12.84
N VAL A 67 -7.04 12.74 13.58
CA VAL A 67 -5.84 13.43 13.06
C VAL A 67 -4.57 12.72 13.52
N LEU A 68 -3.66 12.46 12.59
CA LEU A 68 -2.26 12.13 12.88
C LEU A 68 -1.44 13.40 13.03
N GLU A 69 -0.98 13.69 14.24
CA GLU A 69 -0.17 14.88 14.52
C GLU A 69 1.16 14.87 13.76
N GLY A 70 1.65 16.05 13.35
CA GLY A 70 2.97 16.22 12.70
C GLY A 70 2.95 16.43 11.19
N LEU A 71 1.76 16.53 10.57
CA LEU A 71 1.57 17.05 9.21
C LEU A 71 0.68 18.29 9.24
N GLU A 72 1.04 19.32 8.47
CA GLU A 72 0.22 20.53 8.32
C GLU A 72 -0.91 20.35 7.31
N SER A 73 -0.71 19.48 6.33
CA SER A 73 -1.69 19.24 5.27
C SER A 73 -2.89 18.42 5.74
N ALA A 74 -3.98 18.45 4.95
CA ALA A 74 -5.18 17.65 5.17
C ALA A 74 -4.91 16.12 5.13
N ARG A 75 -3.72 15.69 4.71
CA ARG A 75 -3.29 14.28 4.71
C ARG A 75 -3.18 13.67 6.11
N ARG A 76 -3.20 14.51 7.14
CA ARG A 76 -3.27 14.09 8.55
C ARG A 76 -4.63 13.54 8.95
N ILE A 77 -5.67 13.87 8.20
CA ILE A 77 -7.05 13.48 8.50
C ILE A 77 -7.21 11.99 8.17
N VAL A 78 -7.69 11.23 9.13
CA VAL A 78 -7.88 9.77 9.08
C VAL A 78 -9.19 9.38 9.75
N ASP A 79 -9.64 8.14 9.59
CA ASP A 79 -10.79 7.60 10.33
C ASP A 79 -10.34 7.02 11.68
N SER A 80 -11.08 7.37 12.75
CA SER A 80 -10.83 6.89 14.11
C SER A 80 -10.91 5.36 14.22
N ARG A 81 -11.66 4.71 13.32
CA ARG A 81 -11.84 3.25 13.27
C ARG A 81 -10.91 2.57 12.26
N GLY A 82 -10.12 3.34 11.52
CA GLY A 82 -9.24 2.86 10.46
C GLY A 82 -7.77 3.14 10.78
N ILE A 83 -7.13 3.97 9.98
CA ILE A 83 -5.69 4.25 10.03
C ILE A 83 -5.28 4.70 11.43
N LEU A 84 -6.11 5.43 12.19
CA LEU A 84 -5.74 5.87 13.54
C LEU A 84 -5.30 4.70 14.43
N ILE A 85 -6.07 3.60 14.45
CA ILE A 85 -5.82 2.42 15.28
C ILE A 85 -5.04 1.31 14.56
N ALA A 86 -4.72 1.49 13.28
CA ALA A 86 -4.04 0.47 12.48
C ALA A 86 -2.62 0.18 12.98
N ASP A 87 -2.26 -1.10 13.03
CA ASP A 87 -0.89 -1.57 13.25
C ASP A 87 -0.13 -1.80 11.94
N VAL A 88 -0.84 -2.15 10.87
CA VAL A 88 -0.29 -2.29 9.50
C VAL A 88 -1.16 -1.52 8.52
N VAL A 89 -0.53 -0.70 7.65
CA VAL A 89 -1.22 0.05 6.60
C VAL A 89 -0.59 -0.23 5.24
N LEU A 90 -1.40 -0.69 4.28
CA LEU A 90 -1.03 -0.78 2.87
C LEU A 90 -1.35 0.56 2.18
N VAL A 91 -0.36 1.19 1.57
CA VAL A 91 -0.45 2.50 0.91
C VAL A 91 0.03 2.44 -0.54
N PRO A 92 -0.87 2.17 -1.51
CA PRO A 92 -0.51 2.15 -2.92
C PRO A 92 -0.43 3.57 -3.50
N LEU A 93 0.62 3.85 -4.29
CA LEU A 93 0.79 5.14 -4.98
C LEU A 93 0.71 6.34 -4.00
N GLU A 94 1.45 6.26 -2.89
CA GLU A 94 1.38 7.19 -1.76
C GLU A 94 2.52 8.22 -1.77
N ASP A 95 2.27 9.38 -1.17
CA ASP A 95 3.29 10.41 -0.99
C ASP A 95 4.24 10.15 0.20
N GLY A 96 5.46 10.66 0.07
CA GLY A 96 6.51 10.42 1.05
C GLY A 96 6.24 11.02 2.42
N ASP A 97 5.58 12.18 2.50
CA ASP A 97 5.34 12.86 3.78
C ASP A 97 4.30 12.08 4.61
N ARG A 98 3.32 11.47 3.93
CA ARG A 98 2.33 10.61 4.56
C ARG A 98 2.90 9.25 4.96
N CYS A 99 3.78 8.65 4.16
CA CYS A 99 4.52 7.48 4.61
C CYS A 99 5.27 7.78 5.92
N GLU A 100 5.90 8.95 6.01
CA GLU A 100 6.65 9.38 7.19
C GLU A 100 5.78 9.52 8.42
N ILE A 101 4.61 10.14 8.28
CA ILE A 101 3.72 10.32 9.41
C ILE A 101 3.21 8.99 9.93
N LEU A 102 2.83 8.06 9.05
CA LEU A 102 2.35 6.74 9.46
C LEU A 102 3.44 6.00 10.25
N LYS A 103 4.68 6.06 9.78
CA LYS A 103 5.86 5.48 10.44
C LYS A 103 6.12 6.12 11.81
N ARG A 104 6.08 7.45 11.90
CA ARG A 104 6.27 8.18 13.17
C ARG A 104 5.20 7.83 14.21
N HIS A 105 3.99 7.50 13.76
CA HIS A 105 2.89 7.00 14.59
C HIS A 105 2.93 5.48 14.83
N GLY A 106 4.10 4.85 14.65
CA GLY A 106 4.35 3.45 15.01
C GLY A 106 3.71 2.42 14.09
N LYS A 107 3.19 2.83 12.94
CA LYS A 107 2.52 1.94 11.99
C LYS A 107 3.54 1.24 11.11
N LYS A 108 3.30 -0.04 10.83
CA LYS A 108 4.03 -0.75 9.78
C LYS A 108 3.45 -0.39 8.42
N VAL A 109 4.26 0.20 7.56
CA VAL A 109 3.80 0.70 6.26
C VAL A 109 4.27 -0.24 5.15
N ILE A 110 3.32 -0.71 4.34
CA ILE A 110 3.57 -1.47 3.12
C ILE A 110 3.26 -0.55 1.94
N ALA A 111 4.24 -0.26 1.10
CA ALA A 111 4.07 0.58 -0.08
C ALA A 111 4.01 -0.28 -1.35
N ILE A 112 3.19 0.15 -2.32
CA ILE A 112 3.29 -0.30 -3.71
C ILE A 112 3.67 0.92 -4.55
N ASP A 113 4.88 0.91 -5.09
CA ASP A 113 5.46 2.03 -5.84
C ASP A 113 6.39 1.50 -6.93
N LEU A 114 6.19 1.96 -8.17
CA LEU A 114 7.05 1.59 -9.29
C LEU A 114 8.47 2.16 -9.18
N ASN A 115 8.65 3.23 -8.42
CA ASN A 115 9.93 3.89 -8.28
C ASN A 115 10.65 3.42 -6.99
N PRO A 116 11.66 2.53 -7.07
CA PRO A 116 12.39 2.08 -5.89
C PRO A 116 13.20 3.19 -5.21
N LEU A 117 13.40 4.33 -5.89
CA LEU A 117 14.16 5.47 -5.39
C LEU A 117 13.28 6.54 -4.71
N SER A 118 11.95 6.36 -4.73
CA SER A 118 11.03 7.35 -4.15
C SER A 118 11.23 7.48 -2.64
N ARG A 119 10.85 8.65 -2.08
CA ARG A 119 10.89 8.86 -0.63
C ARG A 119 9.99 7.84 0.09
N THR A 120 8.82 7.52 -0.48
CA THR A 120 7.90 6.51 0.02
C THR A 120 8.55 5.13 0.05
N ALA A 121 9.12 4.69 -1.08
CA ALA A 121 9.75 3.39 -1.23
C ALA A 121 10.88 3.15 -0.23
N ARG A 122 11.73 4.17 -0.01
CA ARG A 122 12.87 4.07 0.91
C ARG A 122 12.48 4.10 2.39
N MET A 123 11.29 4.56 2.71
CA MET A 123 10.86 4.81 4.10
C MET A 123 9.89 3.76 4.65
N ALA A 124 9.11 3.14 3.76
CA ALA A 124 8.19 2.07 4.12
C ALA A 124 8.94 0.88 4.77
N ASP A 125 8.24 0.11 5.60
CA ASP A 125 8.78 -1.13 6.16
C ASP A 125 8.92 -2.22 5.09
N ILE A 126 8.02 -2.20 4.10
CA ILE A 126 7.99 -3.14 2.97
C ILE A 126 7.62 -2.34 1.73
N THR A 127 8.39 -2.48 0.66
CA THR A 127 8.08 -1.87 -0.63
C THR A 127 7.97 -2.93 -1.70
N ILE A 128 6.81 -2.97 -2.34
CA ILE A 128 6.56 -3.79 -3.53
C ILE A 128 6.82 -2.90 -4.75
N VAL A 129 7.95 -3.16 -5.41
CA VAL A 129 8.36 -2.43 -6.63
C VAL A 129 7.67 -3.04 -7.85
N ASP A 130 6.37 -2.79 -7.99
CA ASP A 130 5.58 -3.32 -9.09
C ASP A 130 4.39 -2.40 -9.42
N ASN A 131 3.78 -2.62 -10.59
CA ASN A 131 2.56 -1.93 -10.98
C ASN A 131 1.39 -2.45 -10.13
N ILE A 132 0.57 -1.55 -9.59
CA ILE A 132 -0.59 -1.88 -8.76
C ILE A 132 -1.52 -2.92 -9.41
N ILE A 133 -1.70 -2.86 -10.74
CA ILE A 133 -2.56 -3.75 -11.53
C ILE A 133 -2.02 -5.20 -11.51
N ARG A 134 -0.72 -5.40 -11.31
CA ARG A 134 -0.12 -6.73 -11.15
C ARG A 134 0.04 -7.13 -9.69
N ALA A 135 0.44 -6.18 -8.85
CA ALA A 135 0.70 -6.39 -7.44
C ALA A 135 -0.55 -6.86 -6.69
N PHE A 136 -1.69 -6.19 -6.86
CA PHE A 136 -2.92 -6.53 -6.13
C PHE A 136 -3.44 -7.93 -6.45
N PRO A 137 -3.59 -8.35 -7.72
CA PRO A 137 -3.96 -9.73 -8.04
C PRO A 137 -3.00 -10.75 -7.42
N LYS A 138 -1.69 -10.48 -7.47
CA LYS A 138 -0.69 -11.40 -6.89
C LYS A 138 -0.78 -11.47 -5.37
N MET A 139 -1.03 -10.35 -4.71
CA MET A 139 -1.27 -10.30 -3.27
C MET A 139 -2.53 -11.07 -2.86
N VAL A 140 -3.60 -11.02 -3.66
CA VAL A 140 -4.81 -11.81 -3.45
C VAL A 140 -4.50 -13.30 -3.54
N GLU A 141 -3.83 -13.74 -4.61
CA GLU A 141 -3.40 -15.14 -4.80
C GLU A 141 -2.55 -15.63 -3.62
N MET A 142 -1.54 -14.83 -3.23
CA MET A 142 -0.67 -15.16 -2.10
C MET A 142 -1.45 -15.19 -0.78
N ALA A 143 -2.40 -14.27 -0.55
CA ALA A 143 -3.21 -14.27 0.66
C ALA A 143 -4.14 -15.51 0.74
N GLU A 144 -4.70 -15.96 -0.38
CA GLU A 144 -5.51 -17.19 -0.46
C GLU A 144 -4.72 -18.46 -0.13
N GLU A 145 -3.45 -18.50 -0.54
CA GLU A 145 -2.55 -19.60 -0.21
C GLU A 145 -2.09 -19.51 1.26
N MET A 146 -1.54 -18.37 1.64
CA MET A 146 -0.84 -18.15 2.91
C MET A 146 -1.77 -18.12 4.12
N ARG A 147 -3.07 -17.84 3.96
CA ARG A 147 -4.06 -17.96 5.06
C ARG A 147 -4.18 -19.38 5.61
N LYS A 148 -3.72 -20.38 4.85
CA LYS A 148 -3.72 -21.80 5.25
C LYS A 148 -2.42 -22.19 5.97
N TRP A 149 -1.43 -21.31 6.02
CA TRP A 149 -0.14 -21.58 6.64
C TRP A 149 -0.23 -21.41 8.16
N GLU A 150 0.66 -22.10 8.87
CA GLU A 150 0.83 -21.91 10.30
C GLU A 150 1.36 -20.49 10.61
N ARG A 151 0.95 -19.97 11.76
CA ARG A 151 1.29 -18.61 12.18
C ARG A 151 2.81 -18.44 12.30
N GLU A 152 3.53 -19.46 12.75
CA GLU A 152 4.98 -19.48 12.93
C GLU A 152 5.69 -19.32 11.59
N ARG A 153 5.24 -20.03 10.55
CA ARG A 153 5.75 -19.88 9.19
C ARG A 153 5.52 -18.47 8.64
N LEU A 154 4.35 -17.88 8.90
CA LEU A 154 4.08 -16.49 8.50
C LEU A 154 5.02 -15.50 9.21
N LYS A 155 5.34 -15.73 10.48
CA LYS A 155 6.28 -14.87 11.24
C LYS A 155 7.69 -14.98 10.66
N GLU A 156 8.15 -16.20 10.38
CA GLU A 156 9.46 -16.45 9.80
C GLU A 156 9.65 -15.70 8.47
N VAL A 157 8.63 -15.68 7.60
CA VAL A 157 8.66 -14.90 6.34
C VAL A 157 8.86 -13.40 6.61
N VAL A 158 8.18 -12.85 7.62
CA VAL A 158 8.28 -11.43 7.98
C VAL A 158 9.63 -11.12 8.62
N GLU A 159 10.13 -12.00 9.49
CA GLU A 159 11.40 -11.83 10.22
C GLU A 159 12.62 -11.87 9.29
N ASN A 160 12.54 -12.67 8.22
CA ASN A 160 13.61 -12.78 7.23
C ASN A 160 13.54 -11.74 6.09
N TYR A 161 12.54 -10.86 6.10
CA TYR A 161 12.38 -9.83 5.07
C TYR A 161 13.28 -8.62 5.32
N ASP A 162 14.01 -8.20 4.28
CA ASP A 162 14.86 -7.00 4.30
C ASP A 162 14.50 -6.07 3.14
N ASN A 163 13.80 -4.98 3.44
CA ASN A 163 13.36 -4.01 2.44
C ASN A 163 14.53 -3.36 1.70
N SER A 164 15.67 -3.16 2.36
CA SER A 164 16.83 -2.52 1.75
C SER A 164 17.44 -3.40 0.67
N LYS A 165 17.48 -4.72 0.92
CA LYS A 165 17.91 -5.70 -0.10
C LYS A 165 16.94 -5.75 -1.27
N VAL A 166 15.64 -5.80 -1.01
CA VAL A 166 14.62 -5.83 -2.08
C VAL A 166 14.69 -4.57 -2.96
N LEU A 167 14.88 -3.40 -2.38
CA LEU A 167 15.06 -2.16 -3.15
C LEU A 167 16.36 -2.17 -3.97
N ALA A 168 17.46 -2.67 -3.39
CA ALA A 168 18.73 -2.80 -4.11
C ALA A 168 18.62 -3.78 -5.30
N GLU A 169 17.94 -4.91 -5.12
CA GLU A 169 17.65 -5.87 -6.19
C GLU A 169 16.78 -5.26 -7.30
N ALA A 170 15.78 -4.44 -6.93
CA ALA A 170 14.97 -3.73 -7.92
C ALA A 170 15.81 -2.73 -8.74
N VAL A 171 16.72 -1.99 -8.09
CA VAL A 171 17.66 -1.08 -8.78
C VAL A 171 18.62 -1.85 -9.67
N GLU A 172 19.15 -2.98 -9.22
CA GLU A 172 20.02 -3.84 -10.00
C GLU A 172 19.31 -4.36 -11.26
N GLY A 173 18.04 -4.77 -11.15
CA GLY A 173 17.22 -5.15 -12.30
C GLY A 173 17.06 -4.02 -13.33
N ILE A 174 16.90 -2.76 -12.86
CA ILE A 174 16.86 -1.58 -13.73
C ILE A 174 18.22 -1.36 -14.41
N ILE A 175 19.33 -1.46 -13.66
CA ILE A 175 20.69 -1.29 -14.20
C ILE A 175 20.95 -2.30 -15.32
N GLN A 176 20.63 -3.58 -15.10
CA GLN A 176 20.82 -4.64 -16.08
C GLN A 176 19.99 -4.40 -17.34
N TYR A 177 18.72 -3.97 -17.18
CA TYR A 177 17.87 -3.61 -18.31
C TYR A 177 18.47 -2.45 -19.12
N LEU A 178 18.94 -1.39 -18.46
CA LEU A 178 19.55 -0.24 -19.13
C LEU A 178 20.85 -0.61 -19.85
N GLN A 179 21.68 -1.48 -19.27
CA GLN A 179 22.88 -2.00 -19.92
C GLN A 179 22.53 -2.79 -21.19
N LYS A 180 21.50 -3.65 -21.14
CA LYS A 180 20.99 -4.38 -22.29
C LYS A 180 20.53 -3.43 -23.39
N VAL A 181 19.65 -2.48 -23.07
CA VAL A 181 19.14 -1.50 -24.05
C VAL A 181 20.26 -0.67 -24.65
N LYS A 182 21.26 -0.26 -23.86
CA LYS A 182 22.46 0.42 -24.36
C LYS A 182 23.20 -0.44 -25.40
N GLY A 183 23.34 -1.74 -25.15
CA GLY A 183 23.98 -2.66 -26.09
C GLY A 183 23.22 -2.79 -27.41
N GLU A 184 21.88 -2.87 -27.34
CA GLU A 184 21.00 -2.91 -28.52
C GLU A 184 21.09 -1.63 -29.35
N LEU A 185 21.09 -0.45 -28.71
CA LEU A 185 21.21 0.84 -29.42
C LEU A 185 22.55 1.03 -30.13
N LEU A 186 23.61 0.38 -29.66
CA LEU A 186 24.95 0.44 -30.25
C LEU A 186 25.19 -0.65 -31.31
N SER A 187 24.26 -1.60 -31.45
CA SER A 187 24.34 -2.71 -32.39
C SER A 187 23.28 -2.50 -33.50
N PRO A 188 23.63 -1.86 -34.63
CA PRO A 188 22.68 -1.50 -35.69
C PRO A 188 21.94 -2.68 -36.31
#